data_AF-A0A7V7NX25-F1
#
_entry.id   AF-A0A7V7NX25-F1
#
_cell.length_a   1.000
_cell.length_b   1.000
_cell.length_c   1.000
_cell.angle_alpha   90.00
_cell.angle_beta   90.00
_cell.angle_gamma   90.00
#
_symmetry.space_group_name_H-M   'P 1'
#
loop_
_entity.id
_entity.type
_entity.pdbx_description
1 polymer ?
#
loop_
_entity_poly.entity_id
_entity_poly.type
_entity_poly.pdbx_seq_one_letter_code
_entity_poly.pdbx_strand_id
1 'polypeptide(L)'
;MKVAKSSITRLIKKIDNEKAFDREEDLLGFEGISKSMLIDSLKESYGLLEGLSEKKETFDVIFMKRKLATLVKSCNGYLDDPGKTLGAERKFDDFLDKISKIRGLIKHTYLLVVEDCIREESYIYNIKADLEEHRTSLQGYIECKEEVVEASETVKTIEKELQRFKEEYEGSDAYVTQVVNEVSKHQQDIESSRDIVETAKEDIITTKSQILRNKAAYTKQVERGERLFHSIEKQEVTIQVQSEGVEAVASKLAEQQDSIQRVIDDANRASMAGSFLRRKNELDKPIRWSGIIMNVALIVAAAISSLLFYFSGFFEGKFDYLAFLTKIPIIAPFIWIAWTNGQRNSYLVRIREDYAFKYASAMAFEGYKKQVQEVDEGLQKRLLELAIENMGSNPIRIFDKTVKVSPAQELLAGLSKTSTNAAKKAESLVK
;
A
#
# COMPACT_ATOMS: atom_id res chain seq x y z
N MET A 1 117.38 37.46 64.94
CA MET A 1 116.80 38.08 66.16
C MET A 1 117.28 37.43 67.45
N LYS A 2 117.43 36.10 67.52
CA LYS A 2 118.00 35.38 68.69
C LYS A 2 119.28 36.00 69.27
N VAL A 3 120.23 36.39 68.41
CA VAL A 3 121.51 37.02 68.83
C VAL A 3 121.30 38.41 69.47
N ALA A 4 120.50 39.27 68.85
CA ALA A 4 120.16 40.59 69.38
C ALA A 4 119.46 40.51 70.74
N LYS A 5 118.45 39.65 70.86
CA LYS A 5 117.75 39.36 72.12
C LYS A 5 118.71 38.86 73.20
N SER A 6 119.53 37.85 72.88
CA SER A 6 120.55 37.33 73.80
C SER A 6 121.52 38.41 74.26
N SER A 7 121.91 39.34 73.38
CA SER A 7 122.83 40.43 73.72
C SER A 7 122.24 41.41 74.73
N ILE A 8 120.95 41.77 74.61
CA ILE A 8 120.25 42.61 75.59
C ILE A 8 120.03 41.85 76.90
N THR A 9 119.64 40.57 76.86
CA THR A 9 119.48 39.75 78.07
C THR A 9 120.78 39.65 78.86
N ARG A 10 121.93 39.49 78.19
CA ARG A 10 123.24 39.48 78.84
C ARG A 10 123.59 40.84 79.44
N LEU A 11 123.28 41.93 78.72
CA LEU A 11 123.51 43.29 79.21
C LEU A 11 122.68 43.57 80.47
N ILE A 12 121.39 43.21 80.47
CA ILE A 12 120.50 43.31 81.65
C ILE A 12 121.10 42.52 82.82
N LYS A 13 121.50 41.26 82.61
CA LYS A 13 122.10 40.44 83.67
C LYS A 13 123.41 41.00 84.21
N LYS A 14 124.24 41.63 83.38
CA LYS A 14 125.46 42.29 83.84
C LYS A 14 125.15 43.52 84.69
N ILE A 15 124.21 44.36 84.27
CA ILE A 15 123.76 45.53 85.04
C ILE A 15 123.16 45.08 86.39
N ASP A 16 122.38 44.00 86.39
CA ASP A 16 121.73 43.46 87.58
C ASP A 16 122.73 42.90 88.60
N ASN A 17 123.84 42.31 88.14
CA ASN A 17 124.89 41.76 89.01
C ASN A 17 125.98 42.78 89.39
N GLU A 18 125.93 44.01 88.86
CA GLU A 18 126.96 45.01 89.08
C GLU A 18 126.78 45.69 90.45
N LYS A 19 127.73 45.46 91.35
CA LYS A 19 127.69 45.96 92.73
C LYS A 19 127.85 47.47 92.81
N ALA A 20 128.50 48.09 91.81
CA ALA A 20 128.59 49.54 91.72
C ALA A 20 127.22 50.23 91.59
N PHE A 21 126.16 49.49 91.25
CA PHE A 21 124.81 50.00 91.07
C PHE A 21 123.81 49.63 92.17
N ASP A 22 124.25 49.09 93.31
CA ASP A 22 123.36 48.67 94.40
C ASP A 22 122.83 49.82 95.28
N ARG A 23 123.14 51.08 94.95
CA ARG A 23 122.46 52.24 95.56
C ARG A 23 121.09 52.38 94.91
N GLU A 24 120.03 52.28 95.73
CA GLU A 24 118.66 52.19 95.24
C GLU A 24 118.20 53.45 94.50
N GLU A 25 118.78 54.62 94.79
CA GLU A 25 118.47 55.90 94.11
C GLU A 25 119.76 56.70 93.81
N ASP A 26 119.74 57.42 92.67
CA ASP A 26 120.78 58.31 92.14
C ASP A 26 122.18 57.71 91.93
N LEU A 27 122.30 56.88 90.90
CA LEU A 27 123.56 56.24 90.51
C LEU A 27 124.63 57.28 90.11
N LEU A 28 125.78 57.23 90.80
CA LEU A 28 126.98 58.05 90.52
C LEU A 28 126.69 59.57 90.41
N GLY A 29 125.67 60.08 91.12
CA GLY A 29 125.33 61.51 91.14
C GLY A 29 124.37 61.97 90.04
N PHE A 30 123.80 61.05 89.25
CA PHE A 30 122.75 61.36 88.26
C PHE A 30 121.36 61.20 88.88
N GLU A 31 120.68 62.32 89.08
CA GLU A 31 119.36 62.40 89.71
C GLU A 31 118.29 61.65 88.87
N GLY A 32 117.53 60.77 89.51
CA GLY A 32 116.45 60.00 88.89
C GLY A 32 116.88 58.77 88.08
N ILE A 33 118.18 58.46 88.01
CA ILE A 33 118.68 57.27 87.32
C ILE A 33 118.91 56.15 88.35
N SER A 34 117.98 55.19 88.38
CA SER A 34 118.05 53.99 89.20
C SER A 34 118.42 52.75 88.38
N LYS A 35 118.96 51.74 89.06
CA LYS A 35 119.25 50.42 88.48
C LYS A 35 117.99 49.77 87.88
N SER A 36 116.85 49.90 88.56
CA SER A 36 115.56 49.38 88.09
C SER A 36 115.10 50.07 86.80
N MET A 37 115.25 51.40 86.69
CA MET A 37 114.90 52.15 85.48
C MET A 37 115.72 51.71 84.26
N LEU A 38 117.03 51.51 84.42
CA LEU A 38 117.89 51.03 83.33
C LEU A 38 117.49 49.62 82.87
N ILE A 39 117.23 48.72 83.81
CA ILE A 39 116.79 47.36 83.53
C ILE A 39 115.43 47.35 82.82
N ASP A 40 114.46 48.13 83.30
CA ASP A 40 113.11 48.14 82.73
C ASP A 40 113.08 48.78 81.34
N SER A 41 113.89 49.81 81.09
CA SER A 41 114.05 50.39 79.75
C SER A 41 114.62 49.40 78.71
N LEU A 42 115.54 48.53 79.14
CA LEU A 42 116.10 47.47 78.31
C LEU A 42 115.14 46.28 78.15
N LYS A 43 114.31 45.99 79.16
CA LYS A 43 113.21 45.00 79.04
C LYS A 43 112.13 45.48 78.07
N GLU A 44 111.74 46.76 78.11
CA GLU A 44 110.83 47.38 77.12
C GLU A 44 111.40 47.18 75.71
N SER A 45 112.68 47.54 75.53
CA SER A 45 113.38 47.37 74.25
C SER A 45 113.46 45.89 73.83
N TYR A 46 113.65 44.97 74.77
CA TYR A 46 113.63 43.53 74.51
C TYR A 46 112.26 43.06 74.01
N GLY A 47 111.16 43.55 74.60
CA GLY A 47 109.79 43.26 74.17
C GLY A 47 109.54 43.66 72.71
N LEU A 48 110.00 44.85 72.31
CA LEU A 48 109.89 45.33 70.92
C LEU A 48 110.69 44.47 69.92
N LEU A 49 111.80 43.86 70.35
CA LEU A 49 112.52 42.90 69.52
C LEU A 49 111.73 41.60 69.25
N GLU A 50 110.69 41.29 70.04
CA GLU A 50 109.79 40.15 69.76
C GLU A 50 108.97 40.39 68.50
N GLY A 51 108.34 41.57 68.36
CA GLY A 51 107.57 41.91 67.16
C GLY A 51 108.41 42.04 65.89
N LEU A 52 109.71 42.36 66.01
CA LEU A 52 110.65 42.38 64.88
C LEU A 52 111.14 40.97 64.44
N SER A 53 110.63 39.90 65.04
CA SER A 53 111.08 38.53 64.75
C SER A 53 110.57 37.97 63.43
N GLU A 54 109.35 38.35 63.02
CA GLU A 54 108.70 37.87 61.79
C GLU A 54 109.32 38.52 60.54
N LYS A 55 109.60 39.83 60.60
CA LYS A 55 110.21 40.61 59.51
C LYS A 55 111.74 40.68 59.62
N LYS A 56 112.38 39.55 59.90
CA LYS A 56 113.83 39.48 60.23
C LYS A 56 114.77 39.87 59.08
N GLU A 57 114.29 39.89 57.84
CA GLU A 57 115.08 40.06 56.61
C GLU A 57 114.99 41.47 56.00
N THR A 58 114.18 42.37 56.58
CA THR A 58 114.10 43.76 56.10
C THR A 58 115.42 44.49 56.36
N PHE A 59 115.74 45.43 55.47
CA PHE A 59 116.96 46.23 55.52
C PHE A 59 117.13 46.89 56.89
N ASP A 60 116.07 47.52 57.41
CA ASP A 60 116.07 48.22 58.69
C ASP A 60 116.34 47.29 59.88
N VAL A 61 115.77 46.08 59.87
CA VAL A 61 115.96 45.08 60.93
C VAL A 61 117.37 44.48 60.88
N ILE A 62 117.96 44.31 59.70
CA ILE A 62 119.35 43.87 59.54
C ILE A 62 120.33 44.94 60.03
N PHE A 63 120.12 46.20 59.63
CA PHE A 63 120.97 47.32 60.03
C PHE A 63 120.88 47.60 61.53
N MET A 64 119.69 47.53 62.11
CA MET A 64 119.46 47.62 63.55
C MET A 64 120.28 46.57 64.32
N LYS A 65 120.24 45.29 63.92
CA LYS A 65 120.99 44.21 64.59
C LYS A 65 122.50 44.51 64.63
N ARG A 66 123.06 45.03 63.54
CA ARG A 66 124.49 45.39 63.44
C ARG A 66 124.83 46.53 64.39
N LYS A 67 124.10 47.65 64.35
CA LYS A 67 124.33 48.80 65.23
C LYS A 67 124.11 48.44 66.71
N LEU A 68 123.08 47.65 67.01
CA LEU A 68 122.78 47.16 68.35
C LEU A 68 123.95 46.35 68.92
N ALA A 69 124.54 45.44 68.13
CA ALA A 69 125.69 44.65 68.57
C ALA A 69 126.90 45.54 68.96
N THR A 70 127.16 46.60 68.19
CA THR A 70 128.24 47.56 68.49
C THR A 70 127.95 48.34 69.77
N LEU A 71 126.71 48.83 69.96
CA LEU A 71 126.30 49.57 71.16
C LEU A 71 126.36 48.69 72.41
N VAL A 72 125.83 47.47 72.34
CA VAL A 72 125.86 46.50 73.45
C VAL A 72 127.30 46.10 73.81
N LYS A 73 128.18 45.96 72.82
CA LYS A 73 129.62 45.71 73.08
C LYS A 73 130.25 46.88 73.85
N SER A 74 129.92 48.12 73.48
CA SER A 74 130.38 49.32 74.18
C SER A 74 129.88 49.37 75.62
N CYS A 75 128.58 49.09 75.85
CA CYS A 75 128.01 49.02 77.19
C CYS A 75 128.68 47.94 78.05
N ASN A 76 128.91 46.75 77.50
CA ASN A 76 129.58 45.67 78.21
C ASN A 76 131.03 46.01 78.58
N GLY A 77 131.76 46.74 77.71
CA GLY A 77 133.13 47.17 78.00
C GLY A 77 133.21 48.16 79.17
N TYR A 78 132.20 49.01 79.36
CA TYR A 78 132.09 49.85 80.57
C TYR A 78 131.86 49.01 81.83
N LEU A 79 130.99 48.01 81.74
CA LEU A 79 130.65 47.12 82.87
C LEU A 79 131.77 46.15 83.26
N ASP A 80 132.80 45.97 82.43
CA ASP A 80 133.94 45.10 82.78
C ASP A 80 134.96 45.82 83.71
N ASP A 81 135.00 47.16 83.75
CA ASP A 81 135.80 47.95 84.71
C ASP A 81 135.06 49.23 85.17
N PRO A 82 133.99 49.08 85.99
CA PRO A 82 133.20 50.20 86.45
C PRO A 82 133.99 50.99 87.51
N GLY A 83 134.49 52.16 87.12
CA GLY A 83 134.89 53.21 88.08
C GLY A 83 136.29 53.13 88.70
N LYS A 84 137.26 52.38 88.14
CA LYS A 84 138.65 52.37 88.67
C LYS A 84 139.61 53.43 88.09
N THR A 85 139.12 54.42 87.34
CA THR A 85 139.98 55.44 86.70
C THR A 85 139.39 56.86 86.80
N LEU A 86 140.26 57.89 86.87
CA LEU A 86 139.87 59.33 86.88
C LEU A 86 138.82 59.62 85.78
N GLY A 87 137.68 60.23 86.15
CA GLY A 87 136.59 60.59 85.23
C GLY A 87 135.41 59.60 85.14
N ALA A 88 135.07 58.94 86.26
CA ALA A 88 134.00 57.93 86.31
C ALA A 88 132.62 58.43 85.87
N GLU A 89 132.24 59.67 86.21
CA GLU A 89 130.95 60.28 85.85
C GLU A 89 130.78 60.42 84.33
N ARG A 90 131.81 60.91 83.62
CA ARG A 90 131.75 61.09 82.16
C ARG A 90 131.65 59.76 81.41
N LYS A 91 132.29 58.70 81.93
CA LYS A 91 132.15 57.35 81.36
C LYS A 91 130.78 56.74 81.65
N PHE A 92 130.19 57.06 82.80
CA PHE A 92 128.82 56.64 83.12
C PHE A 92 127.79 57.36 82.24
N ASP A 93 127.96 58.66 81.98
CA ASP A 93 127.12 59.40 81.03
C ASP A 93 127.19 58.82 79.61
N ASP A 94 128.38 58.47 79.11
CA ASP A 94 128.52 57.80 77.81
C ASP A 94 127.81 56.43 77.79
N PHE A 95 127.85 55.70 78.91
CA PHE A 95 127.11 54.44 79.07
C PHE A 95 125.59 54.65 79.01
N LEU A 96 125.06 55.70 79.66
CA LEU A 96 123.65 56.07 79.62
C LEU A 96 123.22 56.51 78.20
N ASP A 97 124.05 57.30 77.51
CA ASP A 97 123.85 57.66 76.10
C ASP A 97 123.77 56.41 75.20
N LYS A 98 124.62 55.40 75.43
CA LYS A 98 124.54 54.14 74.67
C LYS A 98 123.26 53.37 74.97
N ILE A 99 122.80 53.32 76.22
CA ILE A 99 121.51 52.68 76.58
C ILE A 99 120.35 53.42 75.89
N SER A 100 120.35 54.75 75.91
CA SER A 100 119.33 55.56 75.21
C SER A 100 119.33 55.31 73.71
N LYS A 101 120.52 55.24 73.08
CA LYS A 101 120.67 54.91 71.65
C LYS A 101 120.21 53.50 71.31
N ILE A 102 120.44 52.52 72.19
CA ILE A 102 119.90 51.16 72.04
C ILE A 102 118.37 51.21 72.00
N ARG A 103 117.74 51.91 72.95
CA ARG A 103 116.28 52.05 73.02
C ARG A 103 115.72 52.77 71.79
N GLY A 104 116.29 53.91 71.41
CA GLY A 104 115.85 54.70 70.26
C GLY A 104 115.95 53.93 68.94
N LEU A 105 117.06 53.21 68.73
CA LEU A 105 117.26 52.40 67.53
C LEU A 105 116.21 51.29 67.41
N ILE A 106 115.95 50.56 68.50
CA ILE A 106 114.98 49.45 68.49
C ILE A 106 113.55 49.97 68.28
N LYS A 107 113.19 51.06 68.97
CA LYS A 107 111.85 51.65 68.87
C LYS A 107 111.57 52.21 67.47
N HIS A 108 112.53 52.91 66.86
CA HIS A 108 112.37 53.44 65.51
C HIS A 108 112.22 52.35 64.46
N THR A 109 113.05 51.30 64.53
CA THR A 109 112.93 50.16 63.61
C THR A 109 111.63 49.39 63.80
N TYR A 110 111.12 49.28 65.03
CA TYR A 110 109.82 48.67 65.30
C TYR A 110 108.68 49.44 64.61
N LEU A 111 108.66 50.78 64.76
CA LEU A 111 107.64 51.65 64.16
C LEU A 111 107.66 51.65 62.63
N LEU A 112 108.83 51.48 62.00
CA LEU A 112 108.93 51.44 60.53
C LEU A 112 108.48 50.11 59.92
N VAL A 113 108.61 49.01 60.67
CA VAL A 113 108.53 47.66 60.09
C VAL A 113 107.29 46.91 60.56
N VAL A 114 106.85 47.09 61.81
CA VAL A 114 105.76 46.32 62.41
C VAL A 114 104.49 47.15 62.54
N GLU A 115 104.61 48.45 62.76
CA GLU A 115 103.49 49.37 62.82
C GLU A 115 103.29 49.98 61.42
N ASP A 116 102.19 49.64 60.73
CA ASP A 116 101.80 50.21 59.42
C ASP A 116 101.37 51.69 59.55
N CYS A 117 102.20 52.53 60.16
CA CYS A 117 101.84 53.91 60.52
C CYS A 117 102.03 54.91 59.37
N ILE A 118 102.70 54.53 58.28
CA ILE A 118 102.87 55.39 57.11
C ILE A 118 102.07 54.78 55.95
N ARG A 119 100.83 55.27 55.77
CA ARG A 119 99.99 54.89 54.63
C ARG A 119 100.53 55.57 53.36
N GLU A 120 100.80 54.79 52.31
CA GLU A 120 101.07 55.34 50.98
C GLU A 120 99.76 55.76 50.29
N GLU A 121 99.72 56.98 49.74
CA GLU A 121 98.54 57.57 49.09
C GLU A 121 98.09 56.82 47.82
N SER A 122 99.02 56.08 47.21
CA SER A 122 98.80 55.15 46.08
C SER A 122 97.83 54.01 46.41
N TYR A 123 97.90 53.46 47.62
CA TYR A 123 97.06 52.34 48.05
C TYR A 123 95.59 52.75 48.22
N ILE A 124 95.35 53.98 48.69
CA ILE A 124 93.99 54.55 48.84
C ILE A 124 93.35 54.79 47.47
N TYR A 125 94.14 55.23 46.49
CA TYR A 125 93.66 55.44 45.12
C TYR A 125 93.19 54.12 44.49
N ASN A 126 93.99 53.05 44.59
CA ASN A 126 93.65 51.74 44.03
C ASN A 126 92.38 51.16 44.66
N ILE A 127 92.23 51.23 45.99
CA ILE A 127 91.01 50.75 46.66
C ILE A 127 89.75 51.51 46.19
N LYS A 128 89.86 52.82 45.94
CA LYS A 128 88.74 53.59 45.39
C LYS A 128 88.40 53.19 43.96
N ALA A 129 89.41 52.90 43.14
CA ALA A 129 89.21 52.42 41.77
C ALA A 129 88.50 51.06 41.77
N ASP A 130 88.96 50.11 42.61
CA ASP A 130 88.34 48.79 42.76
C ASP A 130 86.89 48.90 43.28
N LEU A 131 86.62 49.83 44.19
CA LEU A 131 85.28 50.07 44.73
C LEU A 131 84.32 50.62 43.66
N GLU A 132 84.77 51.48 42.76
CA GLU A 132 83.97 51.95 41.63
C GLU A 132 83.74 50.87 40.57
N GLU A 133 84.73 50.00 40.32
CA GLU A 133 84.57 48.85 39.42
C GLU A 133 83.53 47.86 39.95
N HIS A 134 83.58 47.55 41.25
CA HIS A 134 82.57 46.70 41.90
C HIS A 134 81.19 47.35 41.93
N ARG A 135 81.11 48.67 42.12
CA ARG A 135 79.83 49.41 42.08
C ARG A 135 79.20 49.35 40.69
N THR A 136 80.00 49.53 39.65
CA THR A 136 79.56 49.41 38.25
C THR A 136 79.08 47.99 37.94
N SER A 137 79.81 46.98 38.40
CA SER A 137 79.40 45.58 38.25
C SER A 137 78.09 45.28 38.97
N LEU A 138 77.91 45.78 40.20
CA LEU A 138 76.68 45.61 40.97
C LEU A 138 75.47 46.25 40.26
N GLN A 139 75.65 47.43 39.66
CA GLN A 139 74.62 48.09 38.89
C GLN A 139 74.19 47.24 37.68
N GLY A 140 75.15 46.67 36.93
CA GLY A 140 74.84 45.75 35.84
C GLY A 140 74.10 44.49 36.28
N TYR A 141 74.40 43.95 37.48
CA TYR A 141 73.63 42.84 38.04
C TYR A 141 72.20 43.22 38.43
N ILE A 142 71.96 44.45 38.89
CA ILE A 142 70.61 44.94 39.22
C ILE A 142 69.78 45.09 37.95
N GLU A 143 70.33 45.69 36.89
CA GLU A 143 69.67 45.84 35.60
C GLU A 143 69.32 44.47 34.99
N CYS A 144 70.27 43.52 34.99
CA CYS A 144 70.01 42.16 34.54
C CYS A 144 68.90 41.46 35.35
N LYS A 145 68.84 41.70 36.67
CA LYS A 145 67.77 41.16 37.51
C LYS A 145 66.40 41.75 37.13
N GLU A 146 66.32 43.05 36.84
CA GLU A 146 65.08 43.68 36.40
C GLU A 146 64.59 43.09 35.07
N GLU A 147 65.48 42.91 34.09
CA GLU A 147 65.16 42.25 32.81
C GLU A 147 64.67 40.81 33.01
N VAL A 148 65.28 40.05 33.92
CA VAL A 148 64.85 38.67 34.23
C VAL A 148 63.47 38.66 34.90
N VAL A 149 63.16 39.63 35.77
CA VAL A 149 61.84 39.75 36.38
C VAL A 149 60.78 40.05 35.32
N GLU A 150 61.04 41.00 34.43
CA GLU A 150 60.14 41.36 33.33
C GLU A 150 59.93 40.16 32.37
N ALA A 151 61.01 39.45 32.01
CA ALA A 151 60.93 38.21 31.26
C ALA A 151 60.08 37.14 31.97
N SER A 152 60.19 37.02 33.31
CA SER A 152 59.36 36.08 34.07
C SER A 152 57.87 36.44 34.05
N GLU A 153 57.54 37.74 34.02
CA GLU A 153 56.16 38.22 33.93
C GLU A 153 55.56 37.97 32.54
N THR A 154 56.34 38.20 31.48
CA THR A 154 55.89 37.87 30.11
C THR A 154 55.66 36.37 29.94
N VAL A 155 56.54 35.51 30.47
CA VAL A 155 56.35 34.04 30.44
C VAL A 155 55.07 33.62 31.15
N LYS A 156 54.77 34.18 32.34
CA LYS A 156 53.50 33.91 33.06
C LYS A 156 52.27 34.37 32.25
N THR A 157 52.40 35.43 31.47
CA THR A 157 51.31 35.93 30.63
C THR A 157 51.07 34.97 29.46
N ILE A 158 52.14 34.54 28.80
CA ILE A 158 52.09 33.55 27.71
C ILE A 158 51.51 32.22 28.21
N GLU A 159 51.89 31.76 29.41
CA GLU A 159 51.35 30.53 30.01
C GLU A 159 49.82 30.61 30.19
N LYS A 160 49.31 31.75 30.67
CA LYS A 160 47.85 31.97 30.80
C LYS A 160 47.14 31.99 29.44
N GLU A 161 47.74 32.60 28.42
CA GLU A 161 47.18 32.62 27.07
C GLU A 161 47.16 31.21 26.46
N LEU A 162 48.22 30.42 26.64
CA LEU A 162 48.29 29.02 26.22
C LEU A 162 47.23 28.15 26.90
N GLN A 163 47.01 28.36 28.21
CA GLN A 163 45.98 27.66 28.96
C GLN A 163 44.59 27.95 28.37
N ARG A 164 44.29 29.24 28.12
CA ARG A 164 43.01 29.66 27.54
C ARG A 164 42.82 29.11 26.12
N PHE A 165 43.86 29.13 25.30
CA PHE A 165 43.81 28.57 23.94
C PHE A 165 43.58 27.05 23.95
N LYS A 166 44.17 26.34 24.92
CA LYS A 166 43.95 24.90 25.11
C LYS A 166 42.49 24.59 25.47
N GLU A 167 41.90 25.35 26.39
CA GLU A 167 40.48 25.19 26.76
C GLU A 167 39.54 25.44 25.58
N GLU A 168 39.83 26.46 24.76
CA GLU A 168 39.04 26.77 23.55
C GLU A 168 39.19 25.66 22.48
N TYR A 169 40.39 25.10 22.33
CA TYR A 169 40.65 23.97 21.44
C TYR A 169 39.93 22.69 21.89
N GLU A 170 39.97 22.35 23.18
CA GLU A 170 39.24 21.20 23.74
C GLU A 170 37.72 21.36 23.59
N GLY A 171 37.19 22.59 23.76
CA GLY A 171 35.79 22.90 23.48
C GLY A 171 35.43 22.74 21.99
N SER A 172 36.34 23.13 21.09
CA SER A 172 36.16 22.96 19.64
C SER A 172 36.18 21.48 19.23
N ASP A 173 37.09 20.67 19.79
CA ASP A 173 37.17 19.22 19.52
C ASP A 173 35.88 18.48 19.93
N ALA A 174 35.30 18.85 21.07
CA ALA A 174 34.01 18.33 21.52
C ALA A 174 32.88 18.70 20.54
N TYR A 175 32.85 19.95 20.06
CA TYR A 175 31.88 20.41 19.07
C TYR A 175 32.06 19.70 17.72
N VAL A 176 33.29 19.55 17.24
CA VAL A 176 33.61 18.81 16.01
C VAL A 176 33.14 17.36 16.12
N THR A 177 33.39 16.71 17.27
CA THR A 177 32.93 15.33 17.51
C THR A 177 31.40 15.23 17.49
N GLN A 178 30.69 16.20 18.06
CA GLN A 178 29.23 16.26 17.99
C GLN A 178 28.74 16.39 16.55
N VAL A 179 29.31 17.34 15.78
CA VAL A 179 28.93 17.56 14.38
C VAL A 179 29.20 16.31 13.54
N VAL A 180 30.34 15.63 13.74
CA VAL A 180 30.66 14.37 13.05
C VAL A 180 29.64 13.28 13.36
N ASN A 181 29.20 13.16 14.61
CA ASN A 181 28.18 12.20 15.02
C ASN A 181 26.81 12.53 14.39
N GLU A 182 26.40 13.80 14.36
CA GLU A 182 25.16 14.23 13.71
C GLU A 182 25.18 14.00 12.20
N VAL A 183 26.29 14.32 11.53
CA VAL A 183 26.49 14.06 10.10
C VAL A 183 26.45 12.56 9.81
N SER A 184 27.10 11.73 10.64
CA SER A 184 27.09 10.27 10.48
C SER A 184 25.67 9.70 10.62
N LYS A 185 24.89 10.22 11.57
CA LYS A 185 23.48 9.85 11.73
C LYS A 185 22.64 10.26 10.52
N HIS A 186 22.78 11.50 10.06
CA HIS A 186 22.08 11.97 8.85
C HIS A 186 22.47 11.17 7.61
N GLN A 187 23.73 10.76 7.49
CA GLN A 187 24.19 9.91 6.40
C GLN A 187 23.51 8.54 6.43
N GLN A 188 23.39 7.92 7.61
CA GLN A 188 22.66 6.66 7.79
C GLN A 188 21.16 6.81 7.47
N ASP A 189 20.53 7.90 7.91
CA ASP A 189 19.12 8.20 7.60
C ASP A 189 18.90 8.37 6.09
N ILE A 190 19.82 9.07 5.39
CA ILE A 190 19.78 9.23 3.92
C ILE A 190 19.93 7.88 3.22
N GLU A 191 20.84 7.02 3.69
CA GLU A 191 21.08 5.71 3.10
C GLU A 191 19.85 4.80 3.26
N SER A 192 19.22 4.78 4.44
CA SER A 192 17.95 4.07 4.64
C SER A 192 16.82 4.61 3.77
N SER A 193 16.73 5.94 3.61
CA SER A 193 15.72 6.58 2.76
C SER A 193 15.95 6.24 1.29
N ARG A 194 17.21 6.13 0.86
CA ARG A 194 17.57 5.71 -0.49
C ARG A 194 17.11 4.27 -0.77
N ASP A 195 17.32 3.35 0.16
CA ASP A 195 16.90 1.96 0.01
C ASP A 195 15.36 1.84 -0.08
N ILE A 196 14.63 2.62 0.72
CA ILE A 196 13.16 2.72 0.65
C ILE A 196 12.72 3.25 -0.72
N VAL A 197 13.40 4.27 -1.25
CA VAL A 197 13.08 4.82 -2.58
C VAL A 197 13.36 3.81 -3.70
N GLU A 198 14.46 3.05 -3.62
CA GLU A 198 14.79 2.06 -4.65
C GLU A 198 13.81 0.89 -4.66
N THR A 199 13.43 0.38 -3.48
CA THR A 199 12.37 -0.64 -3.35
C THR A 199 11.01 -0.12 -3.83
N ALA A 200 10.61 1.09 -3.44
CA ALA A 200 9.36 1.69 -3.93
C ALA A 200 9.35 1.87 -5.46
N LYS A 201 10.50 2.19 -6.06
CA LYS A 201 10.65 2.28 -7.51
C LYS A 201 10.48 0.91 -8.18
N GLU A 202 11.05 -0.15 -7.62
CA GLU A 202 10.83 -1.52 -8.11
C GLU A 202 9.35 -1.90 -8.03
N ASP A 203 8.68 -1.61 -6.92
CA ASP A 203 7.24 -1.85 -6.74
C ASP A 203 6.37 -1.08 -7.73
N ILE A 204 6.73 0.17 -8.03
CA ILE A 204 6.06 0.97 -9.06
C ILE A 204 6.23 0.32 -10.44
N ILE A 205 7.43 -0.16 -10.78
CA ILE A 205 7.70 -0.83 -12.06
C ILE A 205 6.88 -2.13 -12.17
N THR A 206 6.87 -2.96 -11.12
CA THR A 206 6.11 -4.21 -11.12
C THR A 206 4.62 -3.96 -11.21
N THR A 207 4.08 -3.01 -10.43
CA THR A 207 2.67 -2.59 -10.47
C THR A 207 2.29 -2.06 -11.85
N LYS A 208 3.12 -1.20 -12.46
CA LYS A 208 2.90 -0.71 -13.83
C LYS A 208 2.83 -1.86 -14.84
N SER A 209 3.69 -2.86 -14.71
CA SER A 209 3.67 -4.05 -15.59
C SER A 209 2.38 -4.86 -15.44
N GLN A 210 1.84 -4.96 -14.23
CA GLN A 210 0.58 -5.66 -13.95
C GLN A 210 -0.60 -4.87 -14.51
N ILE A 211 -0.64 -3.55 -14.33
CA ILE A 211 -1.66 -2.68 -14.91
C ILE A 211 -1.68 -2.81 -16.44
N LEU A 212 -0.52 -2.83 -17.10
CA LEU A 212 -0.45 -3.02 -18.56
C LEU A 212 -1.00 -4.38 -19.00
N ARG A 213 -0.67 -5.46 -18.28
CA ARG A 213 -1.21 -6.80 -18.54
C ARG A 213 -2.72 -6.84 -18.34
N ASN A 214 -3.22 -6.27 -17.25
CA ASN A 214 -4.65 -6.21 -16.94
C ASN A 214 -5.40 -5.37 -17.97
N LYS A 215 -4.83 -4.24 -18.41
CA LYS A 215 -5.40 -3.42 -19.50
C LYS A 215 -5.52 -4.22 -20.79
N ALA A 216 -4.49 -4.94 -21.20
CA ALA A 216 -4.52 -5.77 -22.40
C ALA A 216 -5.55 -6.91 -22.28
N ALA A 217 -5.65 -7.55 -21.11
CA ALA A 217 -6.66 -8.57 -20.85
C ALA A 217 -8.08 -7.98 -20.91
N TYR A 218 -8.31 -6.83 -20.29
CA TYR A 218 -9.60 -6.12 -20.32
C TYR A 218 -10.00 -5.76 -21.75
N THR A 219 -9.11 -5.18 -22.55
CA THR A 219 -9.38 -4.87 -23.96
C THR A 219 -9.80 -6.11 -24.75
N LYS A 220 -9.12 -7.25 -24.57
CA LYS A 220 -9.52 -8.51 -25.20
C LYS A 220 -10.91 -8.99 -24.76
N GLN A 221 -11.26 -8.80 -23.49
CA GLN A 221 -12.61 -9.16 -23.01
C GLN A 221 -13.68 -8.23 -23.56
N VAL A 222 -13.40 -6.94 -23.71
CA VAL A 222 -14.31 -5.98 -24.38
C VAL A 222 -14.53 -6.38 -25.83
N GLU A 223 -13.46 -6.65 -26.60
CA GLU A 223 -13.57 -7.13 -27.99
C GLU A 223 -14.35 -8.47 -28.11
N ARG A 224 -14.22 -9.35 -27.10
CA ARG A 224 -15.01 -10.58 -27.04
C ARG A 224 -16.48 -10.26 -26.75
N GLY A 225 -16.75 -9.33 -25.84
CA GLY A 225 -18.08 -8.85 -25.50
C GLY A 225 -18.79 -8.27 -26.73
N GLU A 226 -18.15 -7.37 -27.47
CA GLU A 226 -18.71 -6.78 -28.69
C GLU A 226 -19.02 -7.83 -29.75
N ARG A 227 -18.13 -8.82 -29.95
CA ARG A 227 -18.39 -9.93 -30.88
C ARG A 227 -19.60 -10.77 -30.46
N LEU A 228 -19.76 -11.01 -29.15
CA LEU A 228 -20.93 -11.73 -28.63
C LEU A 228 -22.21 -10.91 -28.79
N PHE A 229 -22.17 -9.60 -28.49
CA PHE A 229 -23.31 -8.71 -28.71
C PHE A 229 -23.75 -8.71 -30.17
N HIS A 230 -22.82 -8.59 -31.11
CA HIS A 230 -23.13 -8.65 -32.53
C HIS A 230 -23.69 -10.01 -32.96
N SER A 231 -23.19 -11.11 -32.38
CA SER A 231 -23.75 -12.45 -32.61
C SER A 231 -25.17 -12.59 -32.06
N ILE A 232 -25.47 -11.98 -30.91
CA ILE A 232 -26.81 -11.99 -30.30
C ILE A 232 -27.77 -11.17 -31.16
N GLU A 233 -27.38 -9.96 -31.59
CA GLU A 233 -28.19 -9.10 -32.46
C GLU A 233 -28.55 -9.83 -33.77
N LYS A 234 -27.58 -10.51 -34.38
CA LYS A 234 -27.83 -11.33 -35.58
C LYS A 234 -28.80 -12.50 -35.30
N GLN A 235 -28.68 -13.13 -34.14
CA GLN A 235 -29.60 -14.21 -33.72
C GLN A 235 -31.01 -13.68 -33.46
N GLU A 236 -31.15 -12.50 -32.83
CA GLU A 236 -32.43 -11.85 -32.57
C GLU A 236 -33.19 -11.59 -33.88
N VAL A 237 -32.52 -11.02 -34.89
CA VAL A 237 -33.09 -10.85 -36.24
C VAL A 237 -33.52 -12.19 -36.85
N THR A 238 -32.69 -13.22 -36.69
CA THR A 238 -33.01 -14.57 -37.22
C THR A 238 -34.24 -15.17 -36.53
N ILE A 239 -34.33 -15.04 -35.19
CA ILE A 239 -35.47 -15.51 -34.40
C ILE A 239 -36.74 -14.76 -34.80
N GLN A 240 -36.64 -13.45 -35.05
CA GLN A 240 -37.80 -12.65 -35.47
C GLN A 240 -38.35 -13.10 -36.83
N VAL A 241 -37.48 -13.28 -37.82
CA VAL A 241 -37.87 -13.82 -39.14
C VAL A 241 -38.46 -15.22 -39.02
N GLN A 242 -37.90 -16.08 -38.16
CA GLN A 242 -38.43 -17.41 -37.91
C GLN A 242 -39.80 -17.37 -37.22
N SER A 243 -39.99 -16.47 -36.24
CA SER A 243 -41.26 -16.28 -35.54
C SER A 243 -42.36 -15.84 -36.50
N GLU A 244 -42.08 -14.85 -37.36
CA GLU A 244 -42.99 -14.43 -38.43
C GLU A 244 -43.32 -15.59 -39.38
N GLY A 245 -42.32 -16.40 -39.73
CA GLY A 245 -42.51 -17.61 -40.54
C GLY A 245 -43.41 -18.64 -39.86
N VAL A 246 -43.24 -18.87 -38.56
CA VAL A 246 -44.08 -19.79 -37.77
C VAL A 246 -45.51 -19.27 -37.67
N GLU A 247 -45.72 -17.99 -37.42
CA GLU A 247 -47.04 -17.37 -37.36
C GLU A 247 -47.77 -17.46 -38.71
N ALA A 248 -47.06 -17.21 -39.81
CA ALA A 248 -47.61 -17.36 -41.16
C ALA A 248 -47.99 -18.82 -41.47
N VAL A 249 -47.18 -19.79 -41.04
CA VAL A 249 -47.50 -21.23 -41.18
C VAL A 249 -48.69 -21.61 -40.31
N ALA A 250 -48.75 -21.14 -39.06
CA ALA A 250 -49.86 -21.40 -38.15
C ALA A 250 -51.19 -20.84 -38.70
N SER A 251 -51.17 -19.62 -39.26
CA SER A 251 -52.32 -19.01 -39.92
C SER A 251 -52.78 -19.85 -41.12
N LYS A 252 -51.86 -20.26 -42.01
CA LYS A 252 -52.20 -21.14 -43.14
C LYS A 252 -52.77 -22.48 -42.69
N LEU A 253 -52.22 -23.09 -41.63
CA LEU A 253 -52.74 -24.34 -41.08
C LEU A 253 -54.15 -24.16 -40.52
N ALA A 254 -54.44 -23.06 -39.83
CA ALA A 254 -55.78 -22.75 -39.34
C ALA A 254 -56.78 -22.57 -40.49
N GLU A 255 -56.40 -21.84 -41.55
CA GLU A 255 -57.22 -21.69 -42.76
C GLU A 255 -57.47 -23.03 -43.46
N GLN A 256 -56.43 -23.87 -43.59
CA GLN A 256 -56.56 -25.19 -44.17
C GLN A 256 -57.44 -26.10 -43.33
N GLN A 257 -57.32 -26.05 -41.99
CA GLN A 257 -58.17 -26.83 -41.08
C GLN A 257 -59.64 -26.42 -41.20
N ASP A 258 -59.94 -25.12 -41.25
CA ASP A 258 -61.31 -24.63 -41.48
C ASP A 258 -61.83 -25.06 -42.86
N SER A 259 -61.00 -24.99 -43.90
CA SER A 259 -61.35 -25.47 -45.25
C SER A 259 -61.65 -26.97 -45.26
N ILE A 260 -60.81 -27.79 -44.63
CA ILE A 260 -61.02 -29.24 -44.51
C ILE A 260 -62.33 -29.52 -43.76
N GLN A 261 -62.59 -28.83 -42.66
CA GLN A 261 -63.81 -29.00 -41.88
C GLN A 261 -65.05 -28.66 -42.71
N ARG A 262 -65.02 -27.53 -43.45
CA ARG A 262 -66.11 -27.15 -44.37
C ARG A 262 -66.32 -28.19 -45.47
N VAL A 263 -65.24 -28.72 -46.05
CA VAL A 263 -65.33 -29.78 -47.08
C VAL A 263 -65.91 -31.06 -46.51
N ILE A 264 -65.54 -31.46 -45.29
CA ILE A 264 -66.11 -32.63 -44.62
C ILE A 264 -67.61 -32.43 -44.34
N ASP A 265 -67.99 -31.26 -43.83
CA ASP A 265 -69.39 -30.92 -43.54
C ASP A 265 -70.22 -30.88 -44.83
N ASP A 266 -69.70 -30.26 -45.89
CA ASP A 266 -70.34 -30.22 -47.20
C ASP A 266 -70.41 -31.60 -47.87
N ALA A 267 -69.37 -32.42 -47.77
CA ALA A 267 -69.36 -33.78 -48.31
C ALA A 267 -70.36 -34.68 -47.57
N ASN A 268 -70.46 -34.57 -46.24
CA ASN A 268 -71.45 -35.31 -45.46
C ASN A 268 -72.88 -34.90 -45.81
N ARG A 269 -73.12 -33.59 -45.90
CA ARG A 269 -74.42 -33.03 -46.32
C ARG A 269 -74.80 -33.45 -47.74
N ALA A 270 -73.86 -33.36 -48.69
CA ALA A 270 -74.08 -33.72 -50.08
C ALA A 270 -74.22 -35.24 -50.29
N SER A 271 -73.50 -36.06 -49.52
CA SER A 271 -73.53 -37.52 -49.65
C SER A 271 -74.86 -38.12 -49.18
N MET A 272 -75.27 -37.84 -47.94
CA MET A 272 -76.49 -38.44 -47.39
C MET A 272 -77.77 -37.79 -47.92
N ALA A 273 -77.91 -36.46 -47.82
CA ALA A 273 -79.11 -35.79 -48.31
C ALA A 273 -79.18 -35.81 -49.85
N GLY A 274 -78.06 -35.63 -50.54
CA GLY A 274 -78.02 -35.69 -52.00
C GLY A 274 -78.47 -37.05 -52.57
N SER A 275 -78.15 -38.16 -51.90
CA SER A 275 -78.61 -39.49 -52.31
C SER A 275 -80.14 -39.63 -52.27
N PHE A 276 -80.80 -39.11 -51.23
CA PHE A 276 -82.26 -39.09 -51.12
C PHE A 276 -82.90 -38.12 -52.12
N LEU A 277 -82.32 -36.95 -52.32
CA LEU A 277 -82.77 -35.99 -53.33
C LEU A 277 -82.71 -36.58 -54.74
N ARG A 278 -81.60 -37.28 -55.07
CA ARG A 278 -81.44 -37.97 -56.35
C ARG A 278 -82.51 -39.04 -56.53
N ARG A 279 -82.76 -39.89 -55.52
CA ARG A 279 -83.82 -40.91 -55.59
C ARG A 279 -85.22 -40.31 -55.74
N LYS A 280 -85.53 -39.23 -55.01
CA LYS A 280 -86.78 -38.47 -55.16
C LYS A 280 -86.96 -37.98 -56.61
N ASN A 281 -85.91 -37.38 -57.19
CA ASN A 281 -85.94 -36.83 -58.55
C ASN A 281 -85.98 -37.93 -59.63
N GLU A 282 -85.34 -39.08 -59.40
CA GLU A 282 -85.41 -40.25 -60.29
C GLU A 282 -86.86 -40.80 -60.41
N LEU A 283 -87.67 -40.66 -59.36
CA LEU A 283 -89.06 -41.11 -59.34
C LEU A 283 -90.03 -40.17 -60.09
N ASP A 284 -89.64 -38.92 -60.36
CA ASP A 284 -90.50 -37.95 -61.06
C ASP A 284 -90.86 -38.38 -62.48
N LYS A 285 -89.88 -38.94 -63.22
CA LYS A 285 -90.12 -39.44 -64.58
C LYS A 285 -91.10 -40.62 -64.58
N PRO A 286 -90.89 -41.72 -63.82
CA PRO A 286 -91.83 -42.83 -63.71
C PRO A 286 -93.25 -42.43 -63.30
N ILE A 287 -93.39 -41.51 -62.32
CA ILE A 287 -94.70 -40.99 -61.88
C ILE A 287 -95.41 -40.29 -63.05
N ARG A 288 -94.72 -39.37 -63.72
CA ARG A 288 -95.28 -38.64 -64.86
C ARG A 288 -95.69 -39.59 -65.99
N TRP A 289 -94.84 -40.54 -66.35
CA TRP A 289 -95.15 -41.54 -67.39
C TRP A 289 -96.33 -42.43 -66.99
N SER A 290 -96.37 -42.92 -65.75
CA SER A 290 -97.49 -43.73 -65.24
C SER A 290 -98.81 -42.94 -65.28
N GLY A 291 -98.78 -41.67 -64.88
CA GLY A 291 -99.93 -40.77 -64.96
C GLY A 291 -100.38 -40.50 -66.40
N ILE A 292 -99.45 -40.28 -67.33
CA ILE A 292 -99.78 -40.10 -68.76
C ILE A 292 -100.43 -41.37 -69.32
N ILE A 293 -99.85 -42.55 -69.07
CA ILE A 293 -100.40 -43.83 -69.55
C ILE A 293 -101.80 -44.07 -68.98
N MET A 294 -102.01 -43.79 -67.69
CA MET A 294 -103.33 -43.88 -67.06
C MET A 294 -104.35 -42.96 -67.75
N ASN A 295 -104.03 -41.66 -67.92
CA ASN A 295 -104.93 -40.69 -68.54
C ASN A 295 -105.23 -41.04 -70.00
N VAL A 296 -104.23 -41.47 -70.77
CA VAL A 296 -104.41 -41.90 -72.16
C VAL A 296 -105.30 -43.15 -72.23
N ALA A 297 -105.10 -44.14 -71.35
CA ALA A 297 -105.95 -45.32 -71.30
C ALA A 297 -107.41 -44.98 -70.97
N LEU A 298 -107.65 -44.01 -70.07
CA LEU A 298 -109.00 -43.52 -69.77
C LEU A 298 -109.62 -42.77 -70.95
N ILE A 299 -108.87 -41.93 -71.66
CA ILE A 299 -109.34 -41.22 -72.85
C ILE A 299 -109.69 -42.22 -73.96
N VAL A 300 -108.86 -43.23 -74.19
CA VAL A 300 -109.13 -44.29 -75.19
C VAL A 300 -110.34 -45.11 -74.79
N ALA A 301 -110.46 -45.49 -73.51
CA ALA A 301 -111.64 -46.19 -73.00
C ALA A 301 -112.92 -45.36 -73.20
N ALA A 302 -112.88 -44.06 -72.91
CA ALA A 302 -114.01 -43.15 -73.11
C ALA A 302 -114.35 -42.96 -74.59
N ALA A 303 -113.36 -42.83 -75.47
CA ALA A 303 -113.56 -42.71 -76.92
C ALA A 303 -114.17 -43.98 -77.51
N ILE A 304 -113.65 -45.16 -77.15
CA ILE A 304 -114.21 -46.46 -77.56
C ILE A 304 -115.64 -46.60 -77.01
N SER A 305 -115.87 -46.26 -75.74
CA SER A 305 -117.21 -46.31 -75.16
C SER A 305 -118.19 -45.38 -75.89
N SER A 306 -117.76 -44.17 -76.26
CA SER A 306 -118.59 -43.23 -77.03
C SER A 306 -118.89 -43.76 -78.44
N LEU A 307 -117.90 -44.34 -79.12
CA LEU A 307 -118.08 -44.94 -80.44
C LEU A 307 -119.01 -46.17 -80.40
N LEU A 308 -118.82 -47.05 -79.40
CA LEU A 308 -119.68 -48.20 -79.18
C LEU A 308 -121.12 -47.79 -78.88
N PHE A 309 -121.29 -46.74 -78.09
CA PHE A 309 -122.60 -46.16 -77.77
C PHE A 309 -123.29 -45.59 -79.02
N TYR A 310 -122.54 -44.90 -79.91
CA TYR A 310 -123.05 -44.46 -81.20
C TYR A 310 -123.51 -45.63 -82.08
N PHE A 311 -122.68 -46.67 -82.24
CA PHE A 311 -123.01 -47.86 -83.05
C PHE A 311 -124.10 -48.76 -82.45
N SER A 312 -124.43 -48.63 -81.17
CA SER A 312 -125.53 -49.38 -80.54
C SER A 312 -126.92 -48.85 -80.87
N GLY A 313 -127.03 -47.83 -81.73
CA GLY A 313 -128.32 -47.27 -82.17
C GLY A 313 -129.03 -46.43 -81.12
N PHE A 314 -128.31 -46.01 -80.05
CA PHE A 314 -128.88 -45.25 -78.94
C PHE A 314 -129.56 -43.96 -79.40
N PHE A 315 -128.93 -43.20 -80.30
CA PHE A 315 -129.47 -41.95 -80.83
C PHE A 315 -130.62 -42.15 -81.83
N GLU A 316 -130.85 -43.39 -82.28
CA GLU A 316 -131.91 -43.76 -83.23
C GLU A 316 -133.14 -44.36 -82.52
N GLY A 317 -133.16 -44.37 -81.18
CA GLY A 317 -134.30 -44.82 -80.38
C GLY A 317 -134.50 -46.35 -80.33
N LYS A 318 -133.61 -47.13 -80.93
CA LYS A 318 -133.60 -48.61 -80.93
C LYS A 318 -132.29 -49.11 -80.34
N PHE A 319 -132.19 -49.06 -79.02
CA PHE A 319 -130.98 -49.52 -78.34
C PHE A 319 -130.95 -51.05 -78.23
N ASP A 320 -129.95 -51.67 -78.86
CA ASP A 320 -129.71 -53.11 -78.71
C ASP A 320 -128.79 -53.38 -77.50
N TYR A 321 -129.43 -53.79 -76.40
CA TYR A 321 -128.74 -54.15 -75.16
C TYR A 321 -127.74 -55.31 -75.35
N LEU A 322 -128.05 -56.31 -76.17
CA LEU A 322 -127.18 -57.47 -76.38
C LEU A 322 -125.95 -57.09 -77.22
N ALA A 323 -126.14 -56.27 -78.26
CA ALA A 323 -125.04 -55.75 -79.06
C ALA A 323 -124.13 -54.79 -78.28
N PHE A 324 -124.64 -54.09 -77.26
CA PHE A 324 -123.82 -53.26 -76.38
C PHE A 324 -123.03 -54.10 -75.36
N LEU A 325 -123.68 -55.06 -74.69
CA LEU A 325 -123.03 -55.90 -73.66
C LEU A 325 -121.92 -56.78 -74.23
N THR A 326 -122.10 -57.32 -75.44
CA THR A 326 -121.09 -58.15 -76.13
C THR A 326 -119.80 -57.39 -76.44
N LYS A 327 -119.83 -56.05 -76.43
CA LYS A 327 -118.69 -55.18 -76.75
C LYS A 327 -117.95 -54.64 -75.51
N ILE A 328 -118.45 -54.88 -74.29
CA ILE A 328 -117.77 -54.52 -73.03
C ILE A 328 -116.36 -55.14 -72.89
N PRO A 329 -116.11 -56.41 -73.30
CA PRO A 329 -114.76 -56.99 -73.26
C PRO A 329 -113.71 -56.21 -74.05
N ILE A 330 -114.11 -55.35 -75.01
CA ILE A 330 -113.21 -54.49 -75.79
C ILE A 330 -112.64 -53.35 -74.93
N ILE A 331 -113.41 -52.82 -73.98
CA ILE A 331 -113.00 -51.72 -73.10
C ILE A 331 -112.21 -52.25 -71.88
N ALA A 332 -112.48 -53.48 -71.44
CA ALA A 332 -111.91 -54.06 -70.23
C ALA A 332 -110.36 -53.99 -70.14
N PRO A 333 -109.57 -54.23 -71.21
CA PRO A 333 -108.11 -54.08 -71.17
C PRO A 333 -107.66 -52.64 -70.86
N PHE A 334 -108.36 -51.62 -71.37
CA PHE A 334 -108.00 -50.21 -71.13
C PHE A 334 -108.31 -49.77 -69.71
N ILE A 335 -109.46 -50.22 -69.15
CA ILE A 335 -109.79 -50.00 -67.73
C ILE A 335 -108.75 -50.68 -66.84
N TRP A 336 -108.33 -51.90 -67.19
CA TRP A 336 -107.25 -52.60 -66.48
C TRP A 336 -105.93 -51.83 -66.53
N ILE A 337 -105.53 -51.33 -67.70
CA ILE A 337 -104.30 -50.52 -67.86
C ILE A 337 -104.38 -49.24 -67.04
N ALA A 338 -105.51 -48.52 -67.08
CA ALA A 338 -105.73 -47.32 -66.28
C ALA A 338 -105.65 -47.62 -64.78
N TRP A 339 -106.31 -48.69 -64.33
CA TRP A 339 -106.31 -49.13 -62.93
C TRP A 339 -104.90 -49.49 -62.43
N THR A 340 -104.19 -50.34 -63.17
CA THR A 340 -102.85 -50.80 -62.79
C THR A 340 -101.83 -49.67 -62.80
N ASN A 341 -101.88 -48.76 -63.79
CA ASN A 341 -101.03 -47.57 -63.80
C ASN A 341 -101.43 -46.55 -62.74
N GLY A 342 -102.70 -46.47 -62.34
CA GLY A 342 -103.17 -45.68 -61.21
C GLY A 342 -102.57 -46.18 -59.89
N GLN A 343 -102.66 -47.48 -59.62
CA GLN A 343 -102.05 -48.10 -58.45
C GLN A 343 -100.53 -47.91 -58.44
N ARG A 344 -99.86 -48.20 -59.56
CA ARG A 344 -98.42 -47.97 -59.73
C ARG A 344 -98.06 -46.50 -59.45
N ASN A 345 -98.83 -45.55 -59.99
CA ASN A 345 -98.59 -44.13 -59.77
C ASN A 345 -98.73 -43.75 -58.29
N SER A 346 -99.79 -44.20 -57.63
CA SER A 346 -99.97 -43.99 -56.19
C SER A 346 -98.82 -44.57 -55.37
N TYR A 347 -98.30 -45.74 -55.74
CA TYR A 347 -97.12 -46.31 -55.07
C TYR A 347 -95.88 -45.46 -55.27
N LEU A 348 -95.57 -45.08 -56.51
CA LEU A 348 -94.41 -44.26 -56.82
C LEU A 348 -94.45 -42.90 -56.12
N VAL A 349 -95.62 -42.26 -56.03
CA VAL A 349 -95.81 -41.01 -55.30
C VAL A 349 -95.50 -41.19 -53.81
N ARG A 350 -95.96 -42.27 -53.17
CA ARG A 350 -95.64 -42.52 -51.75
C ARG A 350 -94.16 -42.79 -51.52
N ILE A 351 -93.51 -43.53 -52.41
CA ILE A 351 -92.06 -43.77 -52.33
C ILE A 351 -91.31 -42.44 -52.49
N ARG A 352 -91.74 -41.59 -53.44
CA ARG A 352 -91.15 -40.26 -53.62
C ARG A 352 -91.30 -39.39 -52.38
N GLU A 353 -92.47 -39.42 -51.74
CA GLU A 353 -92.73 -38.67 -50.52
C GLU A 353 -91.88 -39.16 -49.34
N ASP A 354 -91.68 -40.48 -49.20
CA ASP A 354 -90.76 -41.05 -48.20
C ASP A 354 -89.31 -40.58 -48.42
N TYR A 355 -88.85 -40.54 -49.68
CA TYR A 355 -87.54 -39.99 -50.00
C TYR A 355 -87.46 -38.48 -49.83
N ALA A 356 -88.53 -37.73 -50.09
CA ALA A 356 -88.59 -36.30 -49.83
C ALA A 356 -88.52 -36.00 -48.33
N PHE A 357 -89.22 -36.78 -47.51
CA PHE A 357 -89.14 -36.72 -46.05
C PHE A 357 -87.73 -37.06 -45.56
N LYS A 358 -87.13 -38.16 -46.03
CA LYS A 358 -85.73 -38.53 -45.68
C LYS A 358 -84.73 -37.46 -46.09
N TYR A 359 -84.91 -36.81 -47.25
CA TYR A 359 -84.09 -35.68 -47.67
C TYR A 359 -84.21 -34.49 -46.70
N ALA A 360 -85.44 -34.09 -46.35
CA ALA A 360 -85.66 -32.99 -45.42
C ALA A 360 -85.11 -33.29 -44.03
N SER A 361 -85.31 -34.52 -43.52
CA SER A 361 -84.75 -34.98 -42.25
C SER A 361 -83.22 -35.00 -42.27
N ALA A 362 -82.59 -35.43 -43.38
CA ALA A 362 -81.14 -35.39 -43.53
C ALA A 362 -80.58 -33.95 -43.48
N MET A 363 -81.25 -33.02 -44.16
CA MET A 363 -80.86 -31.61 -44.17
C MET A 363 -81.04 -30.96 -42.79
N ALA A 364 -82.12 -31.27 -42.10
CA ALA A 364 -82.37 -30.78 -40.74
C ALA A 364 -81.40 -31.40 -39.72
N PHE A 365 -81.05 -32.68 -39.89
CA PHE A 365 -80.08 -33.37 -39.04
C PHE A 365 -78.72 -32.67 -39.01
N GLU A 366 -78.19 -32.20 -40.14
CA GLU A 366 -76.93 -31.44 -40.15
C GLU A 366 -77.04 -30.12 -39.35
N GLY A 367 -78.18 -29.42 -39.45
CA GLY A 367 -78.45 -28.22 -38.66
C GLY A 367 -78.51 -28.51 -37.16
N TYR A 368 -79.19 -29.58 -36.76
CA TYR A 368 -79.30 -29.99 -35.35
C TYR A 368 -78.00 -30.59 -34.81
N LYS A 369 -77.27 -31.37 -35.60
CA LYS A 369 -76.00 -31.97 -35.20
C LYS A 369 -75.00 -30.89 -34.80
N LYS A 370 -74.88 -29.82 -35.59
CA LYS A 370 -73.99 -28.69 -35.27
C LYS A 370 -74.38 -28.02 -33.94
N GLN A 371 -75.67 -27.78 -33.72
CA GLN A 371 -76.16 -27.16 -32.48
C GLN A 371 -76.03 -28.06 -31.26
N VAL A 372 -76.24 -29.37 -31.42
CA VAL A 372 -76.24 -30.33 -30.30
C VAL A 372 -74.82 -30.75 -29.90
N GLN A 373 -73.87 -30.79 -30.85
CA GLN A 373 -72.44 -31.00 -30.54
C GLN A 373 -71.87 -29.94 -29.59
N GLU A 374 -72.39 -28.72 -29.62
CA GLU A 374 -71.95 -27.62 -28.76
C GLU A 374 -72.61 -27.64 -27.35
N VAL A 375 -73.67 -28.43 -27.15
CA VAL A 375 -74.54 -28.35 -25.96
C VAL A 375 -74.45 -29.56 -25.03
N ASP A 376 -74.62 -30.79 -25.54
CA ASP A 376 -74.64 -32.01 -24.71
C ASP A 376 -74.38 -33.29 -25.52
N GLU A 377 -73.42 -34.10 -25.05
CA GLU A 377 -73.07 -35.39 -25.67
C GLU A 377 -74.21 -36.42 -25.59
N GLY A 378 -75.00 -36.40 -24.51
CA GLY A 378 -76.15 -37.30 -24.34
C GLY A 378 -77.24 -37.06 -25.38
N LEU A 379 -77.55 -35.78 -25.62
CA LEU A 379 -78.45 -35.34 -26.67
C LEU A 379 -77.91 -35.68 -28.08
N GLN A 380 -76.60 -35.57 -28.29
CA GLN A 380 -75.96 -35.94 -29.56
C GLN A 380 -76.15 -37.43 -29.87
N LYS A 381 -75.96 -38.30 -28.87
CA LYS A 381 -76.16 -39.75 -29.02
C LYS A 381 -77.61 -40.08 -29.39
N ARG A 382 -78.57 -39.47 -28.68
CA ARG A 382 -80.01 -39.66 -28.96
C ARG A 382 -80.40 -39.16 -30.35
N LEU A 383 -79.83 -38.04 -30.80
CA LEU A 383 -80.05 -37.50 -32.14
C LEU A 383 -79.52 -38.46 -33.22
N LEU A 384 -78.33 -39.03 -33.01
CA LEU A 384 -77.74 -40.02 -33.93
C LEU A 384 -78.58 -41.30 -34.01
N GLU A 385 -79.02 -41.85 -32.88
CA GLU A 385 -79.89 -43.03 -32.83
C GLU A 385 -81.20 -42.77 -33.60
N LEU A 386 -81.89 -41.66 -33.32
CA LEU A 386 -83.12 -41.28 -34.01
C LEU A 386 -82.92 -41.04 -35.52
N ALA A 387 -81.78 -40.50 -35.93
CA ALA A 387 -81.45 -40.28 -37.33
C ALA A 387 -81.24 -41.61 -38.06
N ILE A 388 -80.48 -42.55 -37.46
CA ILE A 388 -80.23 -43.88 -38.02
C ILE A 388 -81.56 -44.64 -38.18
N GLU A 389 -82.42 -44.63 -37.15
CA GLU A 389 -83.73 -45.30 -37.20
C GLU A 389 -84.63 -44.72 -38.30
N ASN A 390 -84.75 -43.39 -38.38
CA ASN A 390 -85.63 -42.75 -39.35
C ASN A 390 -85.10 -42.86 -40.79
N MET A 391 -83.80 -42.66 -41.01
CA MET A 391 -83.20 -42.62 -42.35
C MET A 391 -82.87 -44.02 -42.89
N GLY A 392 -82.52 -44.97 -42.01
CA GLY A 392 -82.20 -46.36 -42.37
C GLY A 392 -83.42 -47.28 -42.56
N SER A 393 -84.61 -46.82 -42.19
CA SER A 393 -85.84 -47.58 -42.32
C SER A 393 -86.20 -47.93 -43.77
N ASN A 394 -86.50 -49.22 -44.01
CA ASN A 394 -86.79 -49.74 -45.35
C ASN A 394 -88.09 -49.14 -45.93
N PRO A 395 -88.08 -48.58 -47.17
CA PRO A 395 -89.28 -48.05 -47.83
C PRO A 395 -90.42 -49.09 -47.99
N ILE A 396 -90.11 -50.38 -47.85
CA ILE A 396 -91.08 -51.46 -48.02
C ILE A 396 -92.24 -51.41 -47.01
N ARG A 397 -92.04 -50.76 -45.86
CA ARG A 397 -93.10 -50.55 -44.84
C ARG A 397 -94.38 -49.90 -45.39
N ILE A 398 -94.28 -49.16 -46.49
CA ILE A 398 -95.42 -48.45 -47.10
C ILE A 398 -96.33 -49.42 -47.88
N PHE A 399 -95.87 -50.65 -48.15
CA PHE A 399 -96.58 -51.65 -48.95
C PHE A 399 -97.44 -52.63 -48.13
N ASP A 400 -97.63 -52.41 -46.82
CA ASP A 400 -98.27 -53.39 -45.91
C ASP A 400 -99.80 -53.60 -46.12
N LYS A 401 -100.38 -53.00 -47.17
CA LYS A 401 -101.78 -53.21 -47.56
C LYS A 401 -101.83 -54.16 -48.76
N THR A 402 -102.62 -55.23 -48.63
CA THR A 402 -102.87 -56.24 -49.68
C THR A 402 -103.13 -55.57 -51.04
N VAL A 403 -102.23 -55.79 -51.99
CA VAL A 403 -102.36 -55.29 -53.37
C VAL A 403 -103.51 -56.06 -54.05
N LYS A 404 -104.58 -55.36 -54.41
CA LYS A 404 -105.70 -55.97 -55.14
C LYS A 404 -105.30 -56.15 -56.60
N VAL A 405 -105.47 -57.36 -57.13
CA VAL A 405 -104.85 -57.77 -58.40
C VAL A 405 -105.70 -57.39 -59.62
N SER A 406 -107.02 -57.15 -59.46
CA SER A 406 -107.89 -56.80 -60.58
C SER A 406 -108.94 -55.71 -60.28
N PRO A 407 -109.35 -54.91 -61.28
CA PRO A 407 -110.47 -53.97 -61.17
C PRO A 407 -111.79 -54.66 -60.80
N ALA A 408 -112.01 -55.89 -61.29
CA ALA A 408 -113.21 -56.67 -60.96
C ALA A 408 -113.23 -57.04 -59.47
N GLN A 409 -112.10 -57.45 -58.89
CA GLN A 409 -111.99 -57.71 -57.45
C GLN A 409 -112.16 -56.43 -56.62
N GLU A 410 -111.66 -55.28 -57.09
CA GLU A 410 -111.89 -53.97 -56.45
C GLU A 410 -113.39 -53.67 -56.37
N LEU A 411 -114.08 -53.78 -57.50
CA LEU A 411 -115.51 -53.51 -57.62
C LEU A 411 -116.33 -54.52 -56.81
N LEU A 412 -116.04 -55.82 -56.88
CA LEU A 412 -116.71 -56.84 -56.08
C LEU A 412 -116.48 -56.64 -54.58
N ALA A 413 -115.25 -56.30 -54.17
CA ALA A 413 -114.95 -55.99 -52.77
C ALA A 413 -115.60 -54.66 -52.32
N GLY A 414 -115.73 -53.68 -53.22
CA GLY A 414 -116.43 -52.42 -52.97
C GLY A 414 -117.94 -52.61 -52.87
N LEU A 415 -118.53 -53.42 -53.75
CA LEU A 415 -119.94 -53.78 -53.76
C LEU A 415 -120.30 -54.68 -52.58
N SER A 416 -119.46 -55.64 -52.20
CA SER A 416 -119.69 -56.48 -51.01
C SER A 416 -119.59 -55.66 -49.73
N LYS A 417 -118.65 -54.71 -49.63
CA LYS A 417 -118.57 -53.76 -48.51
C LYS A 417 -119.79 -52.83 -48.46
N THR A 418 -120.27 -52.37 -49.62
CA THR A 418 -121.45 -51.50 -49.70
C THR A 418 -122.73 -52.27 -49.40
N SER A 419 -122.85 -53.51 -49.87
CA SER A 419 -123.94 -54.45 -49.55
C SER A 419 -123.96 -54.80 -48.06
N THR A 420 -122.80 -55.12 -47.47
CA THR A 420 -122.73 -55.41 -46.02
C THR A 420 -122.98 -54.16 -45.17
N ASN A 421 -122.52 -52.98 -45.60
CA ASN A 421 -122.84 -51.73 -44.92
C ASN A 421 -124.31 -51.31 -45.10
N ALA A 422 -124.92 -51.55 -46.26
CA ALA A 422 -126.34 -51.30 -46.51
C ALA A 422 -127.23 -52.29 -45.74
N ALA A 423 -126.83 -53.55 -45.65
CA ALA A 423 -127.49 -54.56 -44.81
C ALA A 423 -127.39 -54.20 -43.32
N LYS A 424 -126.21 -53.78 -42.83
CA LYS A 424 -126.05 -53.26 -41.46
C LYS A 424 -126.86 -51.99 -41.20
N LYS A 425 -126.99 -51.11 -42.20
CA LYS A 425 -127.80 -49.88 -42.12
C LYS A 425 -129.30 -50.18 -42.14
N ALA A 426 -129.73 -51.21 -42.88
CA ALA A 426 -131.11 -51.69 -42.90
C ALA A 426 -131.48 -52.43 -41.61
N GLU A 427 -130.58 -53.26 -41.05
CA GLU A 427 -130.75 -53.86 -39.71
C GLU A 427 -130.82 -52.81 -38.60
N SER A 428 -130.11 -51.67 -38.72
CA SER A 428 -130.21 -50.55 -37.76
C SER A 428 -131.46 -49.67 -37.93
N LEU A 429 -132.27 -49.89 -38.96
CA LEU A 429 -133.53 -49.17 -39.20
C LEU A 429 -134.78 -50.06 -38.93
N VAL A 430 -134.57 -51.35 -38.62
CA VAL A 430 -135.60 -52.34 -38.25
C VAL A 430 -135.51 -52.73 -36.75
N LYS A 431 -134.55 -52.16 -36.02
CA LYS A 431 -134.55 -52.02 -34.56
C LYS A 431 -134.80 -50.57 -34.20
#